data_AF-A0A6S7IW58-F1
#
_entry.id   AF-A0A6S7IW58-F1
#
_cell.length_a   1.000
_cell.length_b   1.000
_cell.length_c   1.000
_cell.angle_alpha   90.00
_cell.angle_beta   90.00
_cell.angle_gamma   90.00
#
_symmetry.space_group_name_H-M   'P 1'
#
loop_
_entity.id
_entity.type
_entity.pdbx_description
1 polymer ?
#
loop_
_entity_poly.entity_id
_entity_poly.type
_entity_poly.pdbx_seq_one_letter_code
_entity_poly.pdbx_strand_id
1 'polypeptide(L)'
;KRTTSGPDELPHWFWNTYAYDIAPVITIIFNSSIKLGIVPDSWKLANLLPVPKESPLTESNQLRPISLTNIIVRLFERAIYTTELVQVMENAIHKDQFAYKRGYSSTMALIKAQHTWMEWLDGNASMVRVFSFDFSKAFDTVPHEILCNKLKKLPISPYITNWIINFLTNRYQRVVVDGVKTEYLPINRGVPQGTVLGPILFSIMINDIRPVQASNLIVKFADDINLGIKVTDDSDASYMETNNIINWAETNRMKLNYKKTCEMVIRGMITRPLPAPLPMIVRKSWLKILGVTFQKNPSMWDMHLDELMSKACSRMYIIRICKYYGFSRKGLDLLFHSLILSILVFGIEVWGCASYSKYLSYSQVDKLLKRAYKYGYLMYQVSIVDILNNKDRDLWEKITTDPNHALQVLLPPSRQLELRNRGHEYELPRVRTE
;
A
#
# COMPACT_ATOMS: atom_id res chain seq x y z
N LYS A 1 -17.73 -11.69 0.80
CA LYS A 1 -16.98 -11.14 1.97
C LYS A 1 -18.01 -10.57 2.93
N ARG A 2 -18.09 -11.08 4.17
CA ARG A 2 -19.00 -10.55 5.19
C ARG A 2 -18.79 -9.04 5.33
N THR A 3 -19.87 -8.28 5.36
CA THR A 3 -19.83 -6.81 5.37
C THR A 3 -21.02 -6.24 6.13
N THR A 4 -20.82 -5.10 6.76
CA THR A 4 -21.86 -4.37 7.50
C THR A 4 -22.88 -3.77 6.54
N SER A 5 -24.16 -3.80 6.93
CA SER A 5 -25.28 -3.21 6.20
C SER A 5 -25.13 -1.68 6.04
N GLY A 6 -25.81 -1.16 5.03
CA GLY A 6 -25.91 0.28 4.80
C GLY A 6 -27.16 0.88 5.46
N PRO A 7 -27.57 2.08 5.02
CA PRO A 7 -28.84 2.70 5.40
C PRO A 7 -30.11 1.84 5.24
N ASP A 8 -30.12 0.88 4.32
CA ASP A 8 -31.23 -0.06 4.10
C ASP A 8 -31.36 -1.15 5.16
N GLU A 9 -30.35 -1.29 6.04
CA GLU A 9 -30.28 -2.29 7.10
C GLU A 9 -30.35 -3.75 6.61
N LEU A 10 -30.26 -3.98 5.29
CA LEU A 10 -30.28 -5.32 4.71
C LEU A 10 -28.94 -6.02 4.95
N PRO A 11 -28.91 -7.13 5.70
CA PRO A 11 -27.69 -7.76 6.13
C PRO A 11 -27.04 -8.58 5.00
N HIS A 12 -25.72 -8.79 5.07
CA HIS A 12 -24.99 -9.60 4.08
C HIS A 12 -25.60 -11.00 3.87
N TRP A 13 -26.09 -11.64 4.93
CA TRP A 13 -26.64 -13.00 4.82
C TRP A 13 -27.88 -13.04 3.93
N PHE A 14 -28.71 -11.99 3.90
CA PHE A 14 -29.89 -11.92 3.03
C PHE A 14 -29.47 -12.02 1.56
N TRP A 15 -28.52 -11.18 1.14
CA TRP A 15 -27.98 -11.19 -0.23
C TRP A 15 -27.31 -12.51 -0.61
N ASN A 16 -26.70 -13.19 0.37
CA ASN A 16 -26.01 -14.45 0.13
C ASN A 16 -26.97 -15.64 0.04
N THR A 17 -27.98 -15.69 0.91
CA THR A 17 -28.93 -16.80 0.98
C THR A 17 -29.91 -16.79 -0.19
N TYR A 18 -30.44 -15.61 -0.53
CA TYR A 18 -31.46 -15.47 -1.59
C TYR A 18 -30.88 -15.08 -2.94
N ALA A 19 -29.55 -15.20 -3.11
CA ALA A 19 -28.83 -14.74 -4.30
C ALA A 19 -29.44 -15.24 -5.61
N TYR A 20 -29.82 -16.53 -5.65
CA TYR A 20 -30.39 -17.17 -6.83
C TYR A 20 -31.73 -16.55 -7.23
N ASP A 21 -32.60 -16.28 -6.25
CA ASP A 21 -33.94 -15.77 -6.47
C ASP A 21 -33.94 -14.30 -6.86
N ILE A 22 -33.06 -13.49 -6.26
CA ILE A 22 -33.03 -12.04 -6.45
C ILE A 22 -32.16 -11.59 -7.63
N ALA A 23 -31.19 -12.40 -8.06
CA ALA A 23 -30.25 -12.02 -9.11
C ALA A 23 -30.93 -11.61 -10.44
N PRO A 24 -31.97 -12.31 -10.95
CA PRO A 24 -32.66 -11.89 -12.18
C PRO A 24 -33.27 -10.49 -12.06
N VAL A 25 -33.93 -10.20 -10.94
CA VAL A 25 -34.56 -8.90 -10.68
C VAL A 25 -33.50 -7.80 -10.55
N ILE A 26 -32.44 -8.04 -9.78
CA ILE A 26 -31.33 -7.08 -9.61
C ILE A 26 -30.66 -6.79 -10.95
N THR A 27 -30.49 -7.80 -11.80
CA THR A 27 -29.88 -7.64 -13.12
C THR A 27 -30.68 -6.67 -13.99
N ILE A 28 -32.02 -6.77 -13.97
CA ILE A 28 -32.88 -5.81 -14.68
C ILE A 28 -32.66 -4.40 -14.14
N ILE A 29 -32.64 -4.22 -12.81
CA ILE A 29 -32.44 -2.91 -12.17
C ILE A 29 -31.07 -2.32 -12.53
N PHE A 30 -30.01 -3.14 -12.47
CA PHE A 30 -28.64 -2.71 -12.82
C PHE A 30 -28.55 -2.28 -14.28
N ASN A 31 -29.08 -3.10 -15.20
CA ASN A 31 -29.05 -2.78 -16.62
C ASN A 31 -29.85 -1.51 -16.93
N SER A 32 -31.02 -1.32 -16.32
CA SER A 32 -31.80 -0.09 -16.45
C SER A 32 -31.04 1.12 -15.92
N SER A 33 -30.40 0.99 -14.75
CA SER A 33 -29.59 2.05 -14.15
C SER A 33 -28.40 2.46 -15.03
N ILE A 34 -27.67 1.51 -15.62
CA ILE A 34 -26.59 1.79 -16.58
C ILE A 34 -27.13 2.43 -17.85
N LYS A 35 -28.20 1.89 -18.44
CA LYS A 35 -28.76 2.38 -19.71
C LYS A 35 -29.25 3.83 -19.59
N LEU A 36 -29.85 4.17 -18.45
CA LEU A 36 -30.30 5.52 -18.15
C LEU A 36 -29.17 6.44 -17.65
N GLY A 37 -28.06 5.87 -17.17
CA GLY A 37 -26.99 6.62 -16.50
C GLY A 37 -27.42 7.21 -15.14
N ILE A 38 -28.44 6.64 -14.50
CA ILE A 38 -29.04 7.15 -13.26
C ILE A 38 -28.86 6.14 -12.13
N VAL A 39 -28.28 6.59 -11.03
CA VAL A 39 -28.20 5.87 -9.76
C VAL A 39 -29.42 6.26 -8.91
N PRO A 40 -30.23 5.29 -8.44
CA PRO A 40 -31.32 5.55 -7.50
C PRO A 40 -30.89 6.36 -6.28
N ASP A 41 -31.71 7.31 -5.83
CA ASP A 41 -31.35 8.20 -4.72
C ASP A 41 -31.10 7.45 -3.40
N SER A 42 -31.84 6.36 -3.16
CA SER A 42 -31.62 5.48 -2.01
C SER A 42 -30.22 4.85 -1.98
N TRP A 43 -29.56 4.73 -3.13
CA TRP A 43 -28.19 4.19 -3.28
C TRP A 43 -27.11 5.26 -3.07
N LYS A 44 -27.50 6.53 -3.04
CA LYS A 44 -26.62 7.69 -2.81
C LYS A 44 -26.51 8.08 -1.33
N LEU A 45 -27.19 7.33 -0.45
CA LEU A 45 -27.11 7.48 1.01
C LEU A 45 -25.97 6.63 1.59
N ALA A 46 -25.33 7.13 2.64
CA ALA A 46 -24.33 6.39 3.41
C ALA A 46 -24.42 6.67 4.91
N ASN A 47 -24.15 5.64 5.73
CA ASN A 47 -23.88 5.80 7.15
C ASN A 47 -22.38 5.96 7.36
N LEU A 48 -21.94 7.03 7.99
CA LEU A 48 -20.53 7.32 8.30
C LEU A 48 -20.23 6.78 9.70
N LEU A 49 -19.37 5.76 9.76
CA LEU A 49 -18.86 5.20 10.99
C LEU A 49 -17.46 5.78 11.28
N PRO A 50 -17.29 6.61 12.32
CA PRO A 50 -15.97 7.12 12.70
C PRO A 50 -15.16 6.03 13.40
N VAL A 51 -14.01 5.67 12.83
CA VAL A 51 -13.09 4.67 13.39
C VAL A 51 -11.81 5.34 13.90
N PRO A 52 -11.36 5.08 15.14
CA PRO A 52 -10.10 5.63 15.65
C PRO A 52 -8.88 5.20 14.81
N LYS A 53 -8.05 6.17 14.40
CA LYS A 53 -6.73 5.91 13.76
C LYS A 53 -5.65 5.63 14.79
N GLU A 54 -5.76 6.25 15.96
CA GLU A 54 -4.77 6.26 17.03
C GLU A 54 -5.48 6.05 18.38
N SER A 55 -4.71 5.63 19.38
CA SER A 55 -5.18 5.48 20.76
C SER A 55 -4.09 5.99 21.72
N PRO A 56 -4.42 6.81 22.74
CA PRO A 56 -5.75 7.33 23.06
C PRO A 56 -6.26 8.39 22.05
N LEU A 57 -7.58 8.55 21.97
CA LEU A 57 -8.21 9.62 21.20
C LEU A 57 -8.16 10.94 21.99
N THR A 58 -7.56 11.97 21.41
CA THR A 58 -7.50 13.32 21.97
C THR A 58 -8.25 14.32 21.11
N GLU A 59 -8.32 14.11 19.80
CA GLU A 59 -8.91 15.03 18.83
C GLU A 59 -9.77 14.31 17.77
N SER A 60 -10.76 15.01 17.21
CA SER A 60 -11.66 14.43 16.19
C SER A 60 -10.97 14.14 14.85
N ASN A 61 -9.84 14.79 14.55
CA ASN A 61 -9.05 14.53 13.34
C ASN A 61 -8.36 13.14 13.32
N GLN A 62 -8.27 12.51 14.49
CA GLN A 62 -7.79 11.14 14.67
C GLN A 62 -8.86 10.10 14.31
N LEU A 63 -10.07 10.51 13.93
CA LEU A 63 -11.10 9.61 13.42
C LEU A 63 -10.99 9.46 11.91
N ARG A 64 -11.19 8.23 11.43
CA ARG A 64 -11.32 7.89 10.02
C ARG A 64 -12.81 7.70 9.70
N PRO A 65 -13.40 8.52 8.81
CA PRO A 65 -14.79 8.31 8.40
C PRO A 65 -14.87 7.11 7.46
N ILE A 66 -15.60 6.05 7.84
CA ILE A 66 -15.90 4.92 6.95
C ILE A 66 -17.36 5.04 6.48
N SER A 67 -17.54 5.27 5.19
CA SER A 67 -18.84 5.34 4.53
C SER A 67 -19.39 3.94 4.25
N LEU A 68 -20.44 3.57 4.95
CA LEU A 68 -21.20 2.34 4.73
C LEU A 68 -22.37 2.62 3.77
N THR A 69 -22.20 2.25 2.50
CA THR A 69 -23.27 2.25 1.48
C THR A 69 -24.12 0.97 1.53
N ASN A 70 -25.30 0.97 0.92
CA ASN A 70 -26.13 -0.23 0.82
C ASN A 70 -25.39 -1.37 0.10
N ILE A 71 -25.63 -2.62 0.53
CA ILE A 71 -24.91 -3.78 -0.01
C ILE A 71 -25.19 -3.96 -1.51
N ILE A 72 -26.43 -3.71 -1.95
CA ILE A 72 -26.80 -3.74 -3.37
C ILE A 72 -25.90 -2.84 -4.23
N VAL A 73 -25.54 -1.67 -3.71
CA VAL A 73 -24.68 -0.70 -4.42
C VAL A 73 -23.26 -1.23 -4.50
N ARG A 74 -22.74 -1.81 -3.42
CA ARG A 74 -21.41 -2.43 -3.41
C ARG A 74 -21.35 -3.66 -4.33
N LEU A 75 -22.46 -4.38 -4.51
CA LEU A 75 -22.56 -5.45 -5.50
C LEU A 75 -22.49 -4.87 -6.92
N PHE A 76 -23.22 -3.78 -7.17
CA PHE A 76 -23.23 -3.14 -8.48
C PHE A 76 -21.88 -2.52 -8.86
N GLU A 77 -21.28 -1.75 -7.95
CA GLU A 77 -19.94 -1.18 -8.09
C GLU A 77 -18.90 -2.25 -8.43
N ARG A 78 -19.00 -3.42 -7.76
CA ARG A 78 -18.12 -4.56 -8.03
C ARG A 78 -18.38 -5.19 -9.38
N ALA A 79 -19.65 -5.34 -9.80
CA ALA A 79 -19.98 -5.83 -11.13
C ALA A 79 -19.35 -4.91 -12.19
N ILE A 80 -19.60 -3.60 -12.10
CA ILE A 80 -19.00 -2.57 -12.97
C ILE A 80 -17.48 -2.66 -12.99
N TYR A 81 -16.85 -2.79 -11.81
CA TYR A 81 -15.41 -2.93 -11.74
C TYR A 81 -14.92 -4.17 -12.49
N THR A 82 -15.48 -5.34 -12.18
CA THR A 82 -15.02 -6.62 -12.73
C THR A 82 -15.28 -6.79 -14.22
N THR A 83 -16.35 -6.18 -14.76
CA THR A 83 -16.72 -6.36 -16.17
C THR A 83 -16.04 -5.35 -17.08
N GLU A 84 -15.89 -4.09 -16.64
CA GLU A 84 -15.50 -2.98 -17.52
C GLU A 84 -14.21 -2.30 -17.05
N LEU A 85 -14.09 -2.00 -15.75
CA LEU A 85 -13.01 -1.13 -15.29
C LEU A 85 -11.68 -1.86 -15.08
N VAL A 86 -11.65 -3.14 -14.72
CA VAL A 86 -10.40 -3.88 -14.43
C VAL A 86 -9.38 -3.70 -15.56
N GLN A 87 -9.77 -4.05 -16.79
CA GLN A 87 -8.85 -4.00 -17.93
C GLN A 87 -8.41 -2.57 -18.26
N VAL A 88 -9.34 -1.60 -18.19
CA VAL A 88 -9.04 -0.19 -18.43
C VAL A 88 -8.04 0.32 -17.38
N MET A 89 -8.26 -0.01 -16.11
CA MET A 89 -7.39 0.43 -15.01
C MET A 89 -6.00 -0.21 -15.09
N GLU A 90 -5.89 -1.48 -15.48
CA GLU A 90 -4.59 -2.14 -15.63
C GLU A 90 -3.70 -1.44 -16.67
N ASN A 91 -4.30 -0.90 -17.72
CA ASN A 91 -3.62 -0.16 -18.79
C ASN A 91 -3.42 1.33 -18.47
N ALA A 92 -4.41 1.97 -17.86
CA ALA A 92 -4.40 3.42 -17.62
C ALA A 92 -3.60 3.82 -16.37
N ILE A 93 -3.63 3.00 -15.31
CA ILE A 93 -2.93 3.27 -14.06
C ILE A 93 -1.47 2.87 -14.19
N HIS A 94 -0.59 3.85 -14.00
CA HIS A 94 0.84 3.68 -14.23
C HIS A 94 1.51 2.75 -13.22
N LYS A 95 2.66 2.21 -13.63
CA LYS A 95 3.45 1.21 -12.88
C LYS A 95 4.11 1.77 -11.59
N ASP A 96 3.90 3.04 -11.28
CA ASP A 96 4.34 3.68 -10.04
C ASP A 96 3.29 3.66 -8.93
N GLN A 97 2.03 3.29 -9.24
CA GLN A 97 0.99 3.07 -8.24
C GLN A 97 0.95 1.59 -7.83
N PHE A 98 1.22 1.34 -6.55
CA PHE A 98 1.24 0.00 -5.97
C PHE A 98 -0.01 -0.33 -5.15
N ALA A 99 -0.80 0.67 -4.73
CA ALA A 99 -2.04 0.40 -4.03
C ALA A 99 -3.19 0.09 -4.99
N TYR A 100 -4.14 -0.69 -4.49
CA TYR A 100 -5.40 -1.01 -5.17
C TYR A 100 -5.24 -1.68 -6.54
N LYS A 101 -4.05 -2.22 -6.84
CA LYS A 101 -3.74 -2.96 -8.06
C LYS A 101 -3.55 -4.44 -7.73
N ARG A 102 -4.15 -5.32 -8.53
CA ARG A 102 -4.04 -6.76 -8.35
C ARG A 102 -2.59 -7.20 -8.54
N GLY A 103 -2.08 -8.03 -7.63
CA GLY A 103 -0.70 -8.55 -7.69
C GLY A 103 0.37 -7.59 -7.17
N TYR A 104 0.03 -6.36 -6.80
CA TYR A 104 0.96 -5.38 -6.24
C TYR A 104 0.83 -5.35 -4.71
N SER A 105 1.92 -5.04 -4.02
CA SER A 105 1.96 -4.96 -2.56
C SER A 105 2.78 -3.78 -2.07
N SER A 106 2.59 -3.40 -0.81
CA SER A 106 3.42 -2.39 -0.15
C SER A 106 4.88 -2.83 -0.08
N THR A 107 5.15 -4.11 0.15
CA THR A 107 6.51 -4.65 0.15
C THR A 107 7.19 -4.46 -1.19
N MET A 108 6.51 -4.70 -2.32
CA MET A 108 7.08 -4.47 -3.65
C MET A 108 7.40 -2.99 -3.89
N ALA A 109 6.54 -2.06 -3.46
CA ALA A 109 6.82 -0.63 -3.51
C ALA A 109 8.12 -0.28 -2.76
N LEU A 110 8.29 -0.85 -1.57
CA LEU A 110 9.48 -0.64 -0.74
C LEU A 110 10.75 -1.25 -1.34
N ILE A 111 10.68 -2.47 -1.87
CA ILE A 111 11.82 -3.13 -2.55
C ILE A 111 12.25 -2.30 -3.75
N LYS A 112 11.31 -1.85 -4.58
CA LYS A 112 11.62 -0.99 -5.74
C LYS A 112 12.28 0.30 -5.31
N ALA A 113 11.74 0.98 -4.30
CA ALA A 113 12.31 2.20 -3.75
C ALA A 113 13.74 1.99 -3.27
N GLN A 114 13.94 1.01 -2.38
CA GLN A 114 15.24 0.69 -1.80
C GLN A 114 16.27 0.31 -2.87
N HIS A 115 15.92 -0.61 -3.78
CA HIS A 115 16.81 -1.08 -4.84
C HIS A 115 17.30 0.09 -5.71
N THR A 116 16.39 0.91 -6.21
CA THR A 116 16.75 2.06 -7.06
C THR A 116 17.59 3.09 -6.30
N TRP A 117 17.31 3.33 -5.02
CA TRP A 117 18.15 4.24 -4.22
C TRP A 117 19.58 3.69 -4.05
N MET A 118 19.74 2.39 -3.79
CA MET A 118 21.08 1.79 -3.68
C MET A 118 21.80 1.77 -5.02
N GLU A 119 21.11 1.41 -6.10
CA GLU A 119 21.67 1.42 -7.45
C GLU A 119 22.22 2.80 -7.84
N TRP A 120 21.53 3.88 -7.49
CA TRP A 120 22.02 5.23 -7.72
C TRP A 120 23.27 5.55 -6.90
N LEU A 121 23.32 5.13 -5.63
CA LEU A 121 24.45 5.37 -4.73
C LEU A 121 25.69 4.53 -5.10
N ASP A 122 25.50 3.32 -5.62
CA ASP A 122 26.56 2.47 -6.16
C ASP A 122 27.10 3.00 -7.50
N GLY A 123 26.28 3.78 -8.21
CA GLY A 123 26.64 4.48 -9.43
C GLY A 123 27.32 5.84 -9.16
N ASN A 124 26.80 6.89 -9.80
CA ASN A 124 27.39 8.23 -9.77
C ASN A 124 26.67 9.22 -8.84
N ALA A 125 25.71 8.76 -8.04
CA ALA A 125 25.01 9.66 -7.12
C ALA A 125 25.87 9.90 -5.87
N SER A 126 26.04 11.17 -5.51
CA SER A 126 26.64 11.52 -4.23
C SER A 126 25.67 11.26 -3.08
N MET A 127 24.37 11.46 -3.34
CA MET A 127 23.29 11.24 -2.38
C MET A 127 21.96 11.02 -3.10
N VAL A 128 21.00 10.48 -2.35
CA VAL A 128 19.60 10.36 -2.76
C VAL A 128 18.73 11.15 -1.80
N ARG A 129 17.97 12.10 -2.32
CA ARG A 129 16.98 12.87 -1.55
C ARG A 129 15.63 12.18 -1.70
N VAL A 130 15.08 11.72 -0.58
CA VAL A 130 13.78 11.05 -0.52
C VAL A 130 12.77 11.99 0.13
N PHE A 131 11.75 12.36 -0.63
CA PHE A 131 10.65 13.20 -0.18
C PHE A 131 9.40 12.32 0.00
N SER A 132 8.80 12.40 1.17
CA SER A 132 7.52 11.75 1.45
C SER A 132 6.44 12.83 1.54
N PHE A 133 5.42 12.73 0.70
CA PHE A 133 4.28 13.65 0.65
C PHE A 133 3.02 12.95 1.16
N ASP A 134 2.23 13.68 1.95
CA ASP A 134 0.95 13.26 2.50
C ASP A 134 -0.11 14.30 2.16
N PHE A 135 -1.31 13.86 1.79
CA PHE A 135 -2.45 14.74 1.54
C PHE A 135 -3.39 14.81 2.74
N SER A 136 -3.79 16.02 3.10
CA SER A 136 -4.74 16.25 4.19
C SER A 136 -6.12 15.72 3.79
N LYS A 137 -6.58 14.65 4.47
CA LYS A 137 -7.88 14.00 4.21
C LYS A 137 -8.07 13.67 2.72
N ALA A 138 -7.08 13.00 2.13
CA ALA A 138 -6.97 12.80 0.68
C ALA A 138 -8.29 12.33 0.01
N PHE A 139 -8.87 11.23 0.51
CA PHE A 139 -10.12 10.69 -0.02
C PHE A 139 -11.31 11.63 0.15
N ASP A 140 -11.43 12.31 1.30
CA ASP A 140 -12.58 13.18 1.62
C ASP A 140 -12.54 14.50 0.85
N THR A 141 -11.38 14.87 0.29
CA THR A 141 -11.17 16.17 -0.37
C THR A 141 -11.15 16.09 -1.89
N VAL A 142 -11.27 14.90 -2.50
CA VAL A 142 -11.25 14.75 -3.97
C VAL A 142 -12.33 15.62 -4.64
N PRO A 143 -11.98 16.61 -5.48
CA PRO A 143 -12.97 17.41 -6.18
C PRO A 143 -13.67 16.59 -7.28
N HIS A 144 -14.99 16.48 -7.21
CA HIS A 144 -15.75 15.67 -8.19
C HIS A 144 -15.61 16.17 -9.61
N GLU A 145 -15.65 17.49 -9.82
CA GLU A 145 -15.47 18.10 -11.15
C GLU A 145 -14.19 17.63 -11.85
N ILE A 146 -13.06 17.70 -11.14
CA ILE A 146 -11.74 17.33 -11.66
C ILE A 146 -11.66 15.81 -11.90
N LEU A 147 -12.15 15.01 -10.95
CA LEU A 147 -12.22 13.57 -11.09
C LEU A 147 -13.07 13.15 -12.30
N CYS A 148 -14.24 13.75 -12.49
CA CYS A 148 -15.11 13.52 -13.63
C CYS A 148 -14.43 13.88 -14.96
N ASN A 149 -13.67 14.97 -15.00
CA ASN A 149 -12.90 15.34 -16.19
C ASN A 149 -11.75 14.35 -16.48
N LYS A 150 -11.11 13.79 -15.46
CA LYS A 150 -10.10 12.73 -15.63
C LYS A 150 -10.74 11.42 -16.11
N LEU A 151 -11.90 11.04 -15.55
CA LEU A 151 -12.67 9.86 -15.97
C LEU A 151 -13.03 9.90 -17.45
N LYS A 152 -13.50 11.04 -17.95
CA LYS A 152 -13.88 11.22 -19.37
C LYS A 152 -12.72 11.05 -20.35
N LYS A 153 -11.46 11.15 -19.89
CA LYS A 153 -10.27 10.95 -20.73
C LYS A 153 -9.85 9.49 -20.85
N LEU A 154 -10.43 8.60 -20.04
CA LEU A 154 -10.12 7.18 -20.07
C LEU A 154 -11.02 6.46 -21.09
N PRO A 155 -10.54 5.36 -21.70
CA PRO A 155 -11.34 4.57 -22.64
C PRO A 155 -12.36 3.70 -21.90
N ILE A 156 -13.28 4.34 -21.17
CA ILE A 156 -14.39 3.72 -20.45
C ILE A 156 -15.67 3.97 -21.26
N SER A 157 -16.55 2.97 -21.31
CA SER A 157 -17.88 3.12 -21.91
C SER A 157 -18.59 4.40 -21.41
N PRO A 158 -19.18 5.23 -22.29
CA PRO A 158 -19.92 6.42 -21.88
C PRO A 158 -21.05 6.14 -20.89
N TYR A 159 -21.71 4.98 -21.00
CA TYR A 159 -22.77 4.56 -20.07
C TYR A 159 -22.22 4.40 -18.64
N ILE A 160 -21.09 3.73 -18.49
CA ILE A 160 -20.43 3.53 -17.20
C ILE A 160 -19.88 4.86 -16.66
N THR A 161 -19.26 5.68 -17.53
CA THR A 161 -18.78 7.00 -17.16
C THR A 161 -19.90 7.88 -16.62
N ASN A 162 -21.04 7.94 -17.32
CA ASN A 162 -22.21 8.69 -16.89
C ASN A 162 -22.79 8.15 -15.57
N TRP A 163 -22.83 6.82 -15.42
CA TRP A 163 -23.26 6.18 -14.18
C TRP A 163 -22.35 6.56 -13.00
N ILE A 164 -21.02 6.53 -13.17
CA ILE A 164 -20.05 6.92 -12.13
C ILE A 164 -20.19 8.41 -11.79
N ILE A 165 -20.37 9.27 -12.79
CA ILE A 165 -20.62 10.71 -12.56
C ILE A 165 -21.90 10.86 -11.73
N ASN A 166 -22.99 10.17 -12.10
CA ASN A 166 -24.24 10.22 -11.36
C ASN A 166 -24.12 9.62 -9.94
N PHE A 167 -23.28 8.59 -9.76
CA PHE A 167 -22.98 8.00 -8.46
C PHE A 167 -22.32 8.99 -7.49
N LEU A 168 -21.52 9.92 -8.01
CA LEU A 168 -20.83 10.94 -7.23
C LEU A 168 -21.70 12.17 -6.94
N THR A 169 -22.73 12.45 -7.74
CA THR A 169 -23.61 13.62 -7.57
C THR A 169 -24.74 13.39 -6.58
N ASN A 170 -25.15 14.46 -5.88
CA ASN A 170 -26.27 14.46 -4.93
C ASN A 170 -26.21 13.35 -3.88
N ARG A 171 -25.02 13.11 -3.35
CA ARG A 171 -24.81 12.13 -2.28
C ARG A 171 -25.10 12.74 -0.92
N TYR A 172 -25.59 11.92 -0.01
CA TYR A 172 -25.83 12.29 1.37
C TYR A 172 -25.19 11.28 2.32
N GLN A 173 -24.71 11.78 3.45
CA GLN A 173 -24.24 10.93 4.55
C GLN A 173 -24.72 11.44 5.89
N ARG A 174 -24.81 10.53 6.86
CA ARG A 174 -25.06 10.85 8.28
C ARG A 174 -24.08 10.10 9.16
N VAL A 175 -23.73 10.65 10.32
CA VAL A 175 -22.87 9.97 11.29
C VAL A 175 -23.72 8.98 12.10
N VAL A 176 -23.18 7.77 12.31
CA VAL A 176 -23.80 6.74 13.15
C VAL A 176 -22.81 6.24 14.18
N VAL A 177 -23.12 6.42 15.46
CA VAL A 177 -22.30 5.98 16.61
C VAL A 177 -23.23 5.38 17.65
N ASP A 178 -22.94 4.14 18.08
CA ASP A 178 -23.69 3.43 19.12
C ASP A 178 -25.22 3.46 18.94
N GLY A 179 -25.67 3.34 17.68
CA GLY A 179 -27.09 3.36 17.30
C GLY A 179 -27.71 4.75 17.13
N VAL A 180 -27.04 5.81 17.60
CA VAL A 180 -27.47 7.20 17.42
C VAL A 180 -27.12 7.67 16.00
N LYS A 181 -28.09 8.28 15.33
CA LYS A 181 -28.01 8.72 13.91
C LYS A 181 -28.18 10.24 13.84
N THR A 182 -27.28 10.93 13.13
CA THR A 182 -27.49 12.35 12.80
C THR A 182 -28.44 12.52 11.62
N GLU A 183 -28.79 13.76 11.31
CA GLU A 183 -29.41 14.11 10.03
C GLU A 183 -28.46 13.83 8.86
N TYR A 184 -29.05 13.67 7.67
CA TYR A 184 -28.32 13.52 6.42
C TYR A 184 -27.81 14.88 5.94
N LEU A 185 -26.52 14.93 5.63
CA LEU A 185 -25.87 16.11 5.06
C LEU A 185 -25.40 15.81 3.64
N PRO A 186 -25.54 16.78 2.70
CA PRO A 186 -25.06 16.62 1.34
C PRO A 186 -23.52 16.60 1.29
N ILE A 187 -22.99 15.86 0.32
CA ILE A 187 -21.55 15.76 0.04
C ILE A 187 -21.28 16.34 -1.34
N ASN A 188 -20.34 17.28 -1.41
CA ASN A 188 -19.91 17.91 -2.67
C ASN A 188 -18.46 17.58 -3.06
N ARG A 189 -17.72 16.87 -2.20
CA ARG A 189 -16.33 16.47 -2.41
C ARG A 189 -16.06 15.11 -1.78
N GLY A 190 -15.05 14.45 -2.31
CA GLY A 190 -14.50 13.22 -1.79
C GLY A 190 -15.03 11.97 -2.47
N VAL A 191 -14.25 10.92 -2.38
CA VAL A 191 -14.64 9.56 -2.79
C VAL A 191 -14.93 8.77 -1.51
N PRO A 192 -16.12 8.17 -1.36
CA PRO A 192 -16.50 7.56 -0.08
C PRO A 192 -15.53 6.45 0.33
N GLN A 193 -14.92 6.54 1.52
CA GLN A 193 -14.06 5.49 2.03
C GLN A 193 -14.89 4.27 2.45
N GLY A 194 -14.67 3.11 1.84
CA GLY A 194 -15.44 1.89 2.13
C GLY A 194 -16.36 1.43 1.00
N THR A 195 -16.45 2.22 -0.09
CA THR A 195 -17.03 1.77 -1.35
C THR A 195 -16.02 0.95 -2.16
N VAL A 196 -16.52 0.23 -3.16
CA VAL A 196 -15.67 -0.60 -4.03
C VAL A 196 -14.96 0.29 -5.06
N LEU A 197 -15.66 1.28 -5.61
CA LEU A 197 -15.09 2.22 -6.59
C LEU A 197 -14.22 3.30 -5.95
N GLY A 198 -14.41 3.65 -4.68
CA GLY A 198 -13.69 4.73 -4.01
C GLY A 198 -12.16 4.68 -4.21
N PRO A 199 -11.49 3.55 -3.92
CA PRO A 199 -10.06 3.38 -4.17
C PRO A 199 -9.64 3.52 -5.64
N ILE A 200 -10.46 3.04 -6.58
CA ILE A 200 -10.17 3.11 -8.03
C ILE A 200 -10.26 4.54 -8.51
N LEU A 201 -11.32 5.25 -8.11
CA LEU A 201 -11.51 6.66 -8.40
C LEU A 201 -10.38 7.53 -7.81
N PHE A 202 -9.92 7.18 -6.61
CA PHE A 202 -8.75 7.83 -6.02
C PHE A 202 -7.48 7.58 -6.85
N SER A 203 -7.23 6.34 -7.28
CA SER A 203 -6.08 6.02 -8.14
C SER A 203 -6.13 6.81 -9.46
N ILE A 204 -7.29 6.99 -10.07
CA ILE A 204 -7.48 7.83 -11.27
C ILE A 204 -7.14 9.30 -10.95
N MET A 205 -7.59 9.81 -9.81
CA MET A 205 -7.37 11.20 -9.40
C MET A 205 -5.87 11.55 -9.37
N ILE A 206 -5.06 10.70 -8.74
CA ILE A 206 -3.61 10.91 -8.53
C ILE A 206 -2.72 10.30 -9.63
N ASN A 207 -3.33 9.72 -10.68
CA ASN A 207 -2.58 8.97 -11.68
C ASN A 207 -1.59 9.85 -12.44
N ASP A 208 -1.93 11.11 -12.72
CA ASP A 208 -1.11 12.05 -13.49
C ASP A 208 -0.02 12.76 -12.67
N ILE A 209 0.13 12.44 -11.37
CA ILE A 209 1.33 12.81 -10.63
C ILE A 209 2.51 12.03 -11.20
N ARG A 210 3.49 12.76 -11.73
CA ARG A 210 4.70 12.25 -12.36
C ARG A 210 5.90 13.12 -11.98
N PRO A 211 7.11 12.52 -11.92
CA PRO A 211 8.32 13.32 -11.87
C PRO A 211 8.47 14.08 -13.19
N VAL A 212 9.09 15.25 -13.13
CA VAL A 212 9.47 16.05 -14.28
C VAL A 212 10.57 15.33 -15.06
N GLN A 213 11.56 14.78 -14.35
CA GLN A 213 12.63 13.98 -14.93
C GLN A 213 12.29 12.50 -14.84
N ALA A 214 12.23 11.82 -15.99
CA ALA A 214 11.94 10.39 -16.06
C ALA A 214 12.97 9.51 -15.31
N SER A 215 14.16 10.03 -15.02
CA SER A 215 15.18 9.36 -14.22
C SER A 215 14.88 9.33 -12.72
N ASN A 216 13.97 10.19 -12.23
CA ASN A 216 13.59 10.21 -10.82
C ASN A 216 12.53 9.14 -10.54
N LEU A 217 12.54 8.63 -9.32
CA LEU A 217 11.67 7.55 -8.91
C LEU A 217 10.50 8.11 -8.12
N ILE A 218 9.29 7.90 -8.60
CA ILE A 218 8.09 8.08 -7.80
C ILE A 218 7.48 6.72 -7.46
N VAL A 219 7.09 6.54 -6.20
CA VAL A 219 6.38 5.37 -5.70
C VAL A 219 5.15 5.87 -4.95
N LYS A 220 3.97 5.49 -5.45
CA LYS A 220 2.67 5.83 -4.88
C LYS A 220 2.06 4.60 -4.26
N PHE A 221 1.51 4.74 -3.07
CA PHE A 221 0.68 3.72 -2.45
C PHE A 221 -0.52 4.41 -1.81
N ALA A 222 -1.64 4.39 -2.52
CA ALA A 222 -2.83 5.17 -2.19
C ALA A 222 -2.44 6.65 -2.12
N ASP A 223 -2.67 7.32 -0.98
CA ASP A 223 -2.33 8.73 -0.76
C ASP A 223 -0.87 8.98 -0.38
N ASP A 224 -0.10 7.96 0.01
CA ASP A 224 1.32 8.07 0.31
C ASP A 224 2.12 8.19 -1.00
N ILE A 225 2.85 9.29 -1.17
CA ILE A 225 3.72 9.52 -2.33
C ILE A 225 5.16 9.68 -1.86
N ASN A 226 6.04 8.83 -2.38
CA ASN A 226 7.47 8.91 -2.11
C ASN A 226 8.22 9.20 -3.40
N LEU A 227 8.98 10.28 -3.40
CA LEU A 227 9.79 10.73 -4.53
C LEU A 227 11.26 10.62 -4.15
N GLY A 228 11.99 9.74 -4.83
CA GLY A 228 13.44 9.63 -4.77
C GLY A 228 14.08 10.42 -5.91
N ILE A 229 15.01 11.29 -5.55
CA ILE A 229 15.74 12.14 -6.50
C ILE A 229 17.23 11.82 -6.39
N LYS A 230 17.81 11.46 -7.53
CA LYS A 230 19.24 11.26 -7.66
C LYS A 230 19.94 12.61 -7.67
N VAL A 231 20.91 12.81 -6.76
CA VAL A 231 21.73 14.02 -6.73
C VAL A 231 23.15 13.66 -7.14
N THR A 232 23.62 14.29 -8.20
CA THR A 232 25.00 14.15 -8.70
C THR A 232 25.76 15.43 -8.44
N ASP A 233 27.01 15.46 -8.87
CA ASP A 233 27.89 16.58 -8.62
C ASP A 233 27.44 17.88 -9.30
N ASP A 234 26.80 17.73 -10.47
CA ASP A 234 26.37 18.82 -11.34
C ASP A 234 24.84 19.04 -11.35
N SER A 235 24.07 18.22 -10.61
CA SER A 235 22.60 18.22 -10.73
C SER A 235 21.89 17.88 -9.43
N ASP A 236 21.01 18.79 -8.99
CA ASP A 236 20.00 18.56 -7.97
C ASP A 236 18.64 19.10 -8.45
N ALA A 237 17.77 18.20 -8.90
CA ALA A 237 16.43 18.53 -9.38
C ALA A 237 15.39 18.72 -8.27
N SER A 238 15.78 18.66 -6.98
CA SER A 238 14.85 18.55 -5.87
C SER A 238 13.86 19.69 -5.75
N TYR A 239 14.31 20.93 -5.97
CA TYR A 239 13.45 22.10 -5.91
C TYR A 239 12.37 22.06 -7.01
N MET A 240 12.77 21.77 -8.24
CA MET A 240 11.86 21.68 -9.40
C MET A 240 10.83 20.59 -9.21
N GLU A 241 11.26 19.38 -8.82
CA GLU A 241 10.38 18.23 -8.66
C GLU A 241 9.39 18.40 -7.49
N THR A 242 9.85 18.97 -6.39
CA THR A 242 8.98 19.28 -5.24
C THR A 242 7.92 20.32 -5.62
N ASN A 243 8.32 21.39 -6.32
CA ASN A 243 7.38 22.40 -6.80
C ASN A 243 6.40 21.83 -7.83
N ASN A 244 6.80 20.87 -8.66
CA ASN A 244 5.90 20.19 -9.57
C ASN A 244 4.76 19.47 -8.81
N ILE A 245 5.07 18.78 -7.71
CA ILE A 245 4.04 18.13 -6.87
C ILE A 245 3.16 19.16 -6.16
N ILE A 246 3.74 20.27 -5.67
CA ILE A 246 2.98 21.36 -5.04
C ILE A 246 2.01 22.00 -6.06
N ASN A 247 2.49 22.37 -7.24
CA ASN A 247 1.68 22.94 -8.32
C ASN A 247 0.59 21.97 -8.78
N TRP A 248 0.92 20.67 -8.88
CA TRP A 248 -0.07 19.64 -9.18
C TRP A 248 -1.17 19.63 -8.11
N ALA A 249 -0.81 19.69 -6.82
CA ALA A 249 -1.76 19.67 -5.72
C ALA A 249 -2.71 20.90 -5.78
N GLU A 250 -2.16 22.09 -6.02
CA GLU A 250 -2.93 23.33 -6.17
C GLU A 250 -3.89 23.25 -7.37
N THR A 251 -3.38 22.87 -8.55
CA THR A 251 -4.18 22.72 -9.79
C THR A 251 -5.32 21.71 -9.60
N ASN A 252 -5.05 20.63 -8.88
CA ASN A 252 -6.02 19.57 -8.60
C ASN A 252 -6.87 19.84 -7.35
N ARG A 253 -6.76 21.03 -6.73
CA ARG A 253 -7.45 21.44 -5.49
C ARG A 253 -7.30 20.43 -4.34
N MET A 254 -6.17 19.73 -4.29
CA MET A 254 -5.76 18.78 -3.25
C MET A 254 -4.83 19.48 -2.25
N LYS A 255 -5.01 19.28 -0.96
CA LYS A 255 -4.23 19.97 0.08
C LYS A 255 -3.09 19.10 0.59
N LEU A 256 -1.85 19.51 0.38
CA LEU A 256 -0.69 18.88 1.00
C LEU A 256 -0.66 19.10 2.51
N ASN A 257 -0.20 18.08 3.25
CA ASN A 257 -0.02 18.12 4.68
C ASN A 257 1.44 18.40 5.03
N TYR A 258 1.85 19.66 5.01
CA TYR A 258 3.25 20.05 5.27
C TYR A 258 3.81 19.58 6.62
N LYS A 259 2.97 19.30 7.63
CA LYS A 259 3.43 18.73 8.90
C LYS A 259 3.90 17.27 8.77
N LYS A 260 3.34 16.54 7.81
CA LYS A 260 3.71 15.16 7.50
C LYS A 260 4.65 15.05 6.31
N THR A 261 4.67 16.04 5.42
CA THR A 261 5.64 16.11 4.33
C THR A 261 7.05 16.27 4.87
N CYS A 262 7.91 15.30 4.59
CA CYS A 262 9.26 15.25 5.14
C CYS A 262 10.28 14.85 4.08
N GLU A 263 11.53 15.24 4.32
CA GLU A 263 12.69 14.82 3.52
C GLU A 263 13.61 13.93 4.37
N MET A 264 14.23 12.94 3.74
CA MET A 264 15.42 12.25 4.24
C MET A 264 16.47 12.20 3.15
N VAL A 265 17.73 12.39 3.53
CA VAL A 265 18.86 12.29 2.63
C VAL A 265 19.65 11.02 2.97
N ILE A 266 19.77 10.14 1.99
CA ILE A 266 20.58 8.92 2.05
C ILE A 266 21.91 9.25 1.37
N ARG A 267 23.02 8.90 2.02
CA ARG A 267 24.37 9.17 1.50
C ARG A 267 25.07 7.88 1.15
N GLY A 268 25.85 7.92 0.07
CA GLY A 268 26.84 6.90 -0.24
C GLY A 268 28.13 7.15 0.54
N MET A 269 29.24 6.62 0.02
CA MET A 269 30.57 6.76 0.62
C MET A 269 31.13 8.20 0.52
N ILE A 270 30.55 9.03 -0.35
CA ILE A 270 31.03 10.38 -0.63
C ILE A 270 30.55 11.37 0.45
N THR A 271 31.49 12.08 1.07
CA THR A 271 31.26 12.99 2.21
C THR A 271 31.05 14.45 1.80
N ARG A 272 30.14 14.70 0.84
CA ARG A 272 29.72 16.07 0.51
C ARG A 272 28.91 16.71 1.64
N PRO A 273 28.93 18.06 1.77
CA PRO A 273 28.03 18.76 2.67
C PRO A 273 26.58 18.53 2.23
N LEU A 274 25.69 18.38 3.20
CA LEU A 274 24.27 18.19 2.90
C LEU A 274 23.69 19.47 2.28
N PRO A 275 22.89 19.36 1.21
CA PRO A 275 22.20 20.51 0.62
C PRO A 275 21.22 21.07 1.65
N ALA A 276 20.89 22.35 1.61
CA ALA A 276 19.88 22.91 2.51
C ALA A 276 18.53 22.16 2.36
N PRO A 277 17.79 21.92 3.47
CA PRO A 277 16.41 21.47 3.37
C PRO A 277 15.58 22.46 2.55
N LEU A 278 14.61 21.94 1.79
CA LEU A 278 13.72 22.80 1.01
C LEU A 278 12.74 23.56 1.93
N PRO A 279 12.28 24.76 1.53
CA PRO A 279 11.29 25.52 2.30
C PRO A 279 10.06 24.67 2.63
N MET A 280 9.54 24.82 3.86
CA MET A 280 8.33 24.12 4.36
C MET A 280 8.45 22.59 4.47
N ILE A 281 9.60 21.99 4.16
CA ILE A 281 9.83 20.54 4.28
C ILE A 281 10.84 20.28 5.38
N VAL A 282 10.42 19.50 6.39
CA VAL A 282 11.28 19.14 7.50
C VAL A 282 12.19 17.98 7.09
N ARG A 283 13.51 18.18 7.21
CA ARG A 283 14.48 17.09 7.05
C ARG A 283 14.57 16.24 8.32
N LYS A 284 14.50 14.92 8.15
CA LYS A 284 14.64 13.92 9.21
C LYS A 284 15.81 12.99 8.93
N SER A 285 16.35 12.38 9.98
CA SER A 285 17.36 11.32 9.88
C SER A 285 16.77 9.95 9.56
N TRP A 286 15.44 9.83 9.58
CA TRP A 286 14.67 8.62 9.30
C TRP A 286 13.31 8.98 8.71
N LEU A 287 12.74 8.07 7.92
CA LEU A 287 11.36 8.14 7.42
C LEU A 287 10.68 6.80 7.56
N LYS A 288 9.40 6.83 7.96
CA LYS A 288 8.56 5.64 7.97
C LYS A 288 7.72 5.61 6.70
N ILE A 289 7.99 4.64 5.85
CA ILE A 289 7.35 4.48 4.54
C ILE A 289 6.63 3.14 4.55
N LEU A 290 5.31 3.13 4.35
CA LEU A 290 4.47 1.93 4.30
C LEU A 290 4.69 0.94 5.46
N GLY A 291 4.97 1.46 6.65
CA GLY A 291 5.18 0.67 7.87
C GLY A 291 6.64 0.28 8.17
N VAL A 292 7.57 0.49 7.24
CA VAL A 292 9.00 0.22 7.41
C VAL A 292 9.77 1.52 7.65
N THR A 293 10.70 1.51 8.60
CA THR A 293 11.47 2.70 8.99
C THR A 293 12.84 2.68 8.32
N PHE A 294 13.06 3.60 7.38
CA PHE A 294 14.35 3.82 6.73
C PHE A 294 15.14 4.88 7.48
N GLN A 295 16.46 4.75 7.48
CA GLN A 295 17.39 5.70 8.10
C GLN A 295 18.32 6.31 7.06
N LYS A 296 18.91 7.47 7.39
CA LYS A 296 19.90 8.16 6.54
C LYS A 296 21.08 7.27 6.12
N ASN A 297 21.43 6.29 6.96
CA ASN A 297 22.39 5.25 6.63
C ASN A 297 21.57 4.02 6.18
N PRO A 298 21.66 3.61 4.91
CA PRO A 298 20.83 2.55 4.37
C PRO A 298 21.13 1.16 4.96
N SER A 299 22.29 0.98 5.59
CA SER A 299 22.66 -0.27 6.27
C SER A 299 22.20 -0.33 7.73
N MET A 300 21.68 0.77 8.29
CA MET A 300 21.23 0.83 9.68
C MET A 300 19.72 0.59 9.78
N TRP A 301 19.36 -0.42 10.58
CA TRP A 301 17.97 -0.82 10.83
C TRP A 301 17.59 -0.79 12.32
N ASP A 302 18.44 -0.23 13.19
CA ASP A 302 18.22 -0.16 14.64
C ASP A 302 16.83 0.38 14.98
N MET A 303 16.46 1.53 14.41
CA MET A 303 15.19 2.19 14.74
C MET A 303 13.97 1.35 14.33
N HIS A 304 14.06 0.66 13.19
CA HIS A 304 12.99 -0.21 12.73
C HIS A 304 12.85 -1.43 13.65
N LEU A 305 13.97 -2.07 13.97
CA LEU A 305 14.02 -3.24 14.82
C LEU A 305 13.60 -2.93 16.26
N ASP A 306 14.03 -1.81 16.83
CA ASP A 306 13.61 -1.38 18.17
C ASP A 306 12.09 -1.16 18.23
N GLU A 307 11.49 -0.55 17.20
CA GLU A 307 10.04 -0.37 17.11
C GLU A 307 9.31 -1.73 17.01
N LEU A 308 9.82 -2.63 16.15
CA LEU A 308 9.27 -3.98 15.99
C LEU A 308 9.36 -4.79 17.29
N MET A 309 10.53 -4.78 17.94
CA MET A 309 10.79 -5.51 19.17
C MET A 309 9.96 -4.96 20.34
N SER A 310 9.81 -3.64 20.44
CA SER A 310 8.92 -3.02 21.44
C SER A 310 7.47 -3.49 21.29
N LYS A 311 6.95 -3.50 20.06
CA LYS A 311 5.61 -4.03 19.76
C LYS A 311 5.48 -5.52 20.04
N ALA A 312 6.46 -6.32 19.61
CA ALA A 312 6.49 -7.76 19.83
C ALA A 312 6.50 -8.10 21.33
N CYS A 313 7.33 -7.42 22.11
CA CYS A 313 7.41 -7.56 23.57
C CYS A 313 6.10 -7.15 24.26
N SER A 314 5.48 -6.04 23.85
CA SER A 314 4.18 -5.62 24.36
C SER A 314 3.10 -6.67 24.09
N ARG A 315 3.03 -7.22 22.87
CA ARG A 315 2.08 -8.28 22.50
C ARG A 315 2.36 -9.62 23.18
N MET A 316 3.60 -9.87 23.58
CA MET A 316 3.96 -11.07 24.36
C MET A 316 3.21 -11.15 25.70
N TYR A 317 2.88 -10.00 26.29
CA TYR A 317 2.08 -9.94 27.52
C TYR A 317 0.69 -10.56 27.32
N ILE A 318 0.06 -10.33 26.17
CA ILE A 318 -1.23 -10.92 25.80
C ILE A 318 -1.12 -12.46 25.79
N ILE A 319 -0.08 -12.99 25.14
CA ILE A 319 0.16 -14.44 25.06
C ILE A 319 0.38 -15.04 26.46
N ARG A 320 1.13 -14.33 27.31
CA ARG A 320 1.37 -14.73 28.70
C ARG A 320 0.06 -14.81 29.49
N ILE A 321 -0.83 -13.83 29.33
CA ILE A 321 -2.15 -13.83 29.96
C ILE A 321 -3.00 -15.00 29.45
N CYS A 322 -3.09 -15.20 28.13
CA CYS A 322 -3.84 -16.31 27.56
C CYS A 322 -3.35 -17.66 28.09
N LYS A 323 -2.02 -17.83 28.23
CA LYS A 323 -1.44 -19.03 28.82
C LYS A 323 -1.85 -19.20 30.29
N TYR A 324 -1.84 -18.12 31.07
CA TYR A 324 -2.28 -18.16 32.46
C TYR A 324 -3.75 -18.62 32.60
N TYR A 325 -4.63 -18.18 31.69
CA TYR A 325 -6.02 -18.62 31.62
C TYR A 325 -6.23 -19.99 30.93
N GLY A 326 -5.16 -20.78 30.73
CA GLY A 326 -5.27 -22.17 30.29
C GLY A 326 -5.46 -22.38 28.78
N PHE A 327 -5.10 -21.40 27.94
CA PHE A 327 -5.15 -21.61 26.49
C PHE A 327 -4.25 -22.78 26.07
N SER A 328 -4.76 -23.60 25.14
CA SER A 328 -4.00 -24.73 24.61
C SER A 328 -2.75 -24.26 23.87
N ARG A 329 -1.72 -25.12 23.81
CA ARG A 329 -0.48 -24.80 23.08
C ARG A 329 -0.74 -24.46 21.59
N LYS A 330 -1.70 -25.13 20.95
CA LYS A 330 -2.14 -24.83 19.59
C LYS A 330 -2.75 -23.43 19.48
N GLY A 331 -3.57 -23.05 20.47
CA GLY A 331 -4.16 -21.71 20.53
C GLY A 331 -3.12 -20.61 20.76
N LEU A 332 -2.15 -20.86 21.64
CA LEU A 332 -1.03 -19.93 21.87
C LEU A 332 -0.16 -19.78 20.63
N ASP A 333 0.09 -20.87 19.90
CA ASP A 333 0.87 -20.85 18.66
C ASP A 333 0.16 -20.01 17.59
N LEU A 334 -1.15 -20.20 17.40
CA LEU A 334 -1.95 -19.38 16.48
C LEU A 334 -1.95 -17.90 16.87
N LEU A 335 -2.09 -17.59 18.17
CA LEU A 335 -2.01 -16.22 18.67
C LEU A 335 -0.63 -15.60 18.47
N PHE A 336 0.44 -16.38 18.67
CA PHE A 336 1.80 -15.92 18.44
C PHE A 336 2.03 -15.59 16.96
N HIS A 337 1.63 -16.48 16.05
CA HIS A 337 1.75 -16.26 14.61
C HIS A 337 0.96 -15.02 14.16
N SER A 338 -0.27 -14.86 14.66
CA SER A 338 -1.17 -13.76 14.26
C SER A 338 -0.80 -12.40 14.86
N LEU A 339 -0.30 -12.36 16.10
CA LEU A 339 -0.01 -11.10 16.80
C LEU A 339 1.47 -10.69 16.76
N ILE A 340 2.40 -11.64 16.79
CA ILE A 340 3.82 -11.35 16.95
C ILE A 340 4.58 -11.67 15.65
N LEU A 341 4.43 -12.88 15.12
CA LEU A 341 5.16 -13.24 13.91
C LEU A 341 4.71 -12.40 12.71
N SER A 342 3.42 -12.10 12.59
CA SER A 342 2.87 -11.27 11.51
C SER A 342 3.53 -9.89 11.39
N ILE A 343 3.89 -9.25 12.51
CA ILE A 343 4.59 -7.95 12.50
C ILE A 343 6.09 -8.11 12.22
N LEU A 344 6.69 -9.20 12.69
CA LEU A 344 8.10 -9.53 12.46
C LEU A 344 8.37 -10.04 11.05
N VAL A 345 7.35 -10.43 10.30
CA VAL A 345 7.49 -10.93 8.93
C VAL A 345 7.07 -9.86 7.91
N PHE A 346 6.36 -8.82 8.34
CA PHE A 346 5.96 -7.73 7.45
C PHE A 346 7.19 -6.99 6.90
N GLY A 347 7.34 -7.00 5.58
CA GLY A 347 8.41 -6.31 4.87
C GLY A 347 9.80 -6.91 5.10
N ILE A 348 9.88 -8.16 5.56
CA ILE A 348 11.17 -8.82 5.85
C ILE A 348 12.08 -8.90 4.62
N GLU A 349 11.51 -8.94 3.41
CA GLU A 349 12.26 -8.89 2.15
C GLU A 349 12.99 -7.54 1.94
N VAL A 350 12.58 -6.48 2.66
CA VAL A 350 13.13 -5.11 2.57
C VAL A 350 14.19 -4.89 3.64
N TRP A 351 13.84 -5.14 4.91
CA TRP A 351 14.74 -4.89 6.05
C TRP A 351 15.58 -6.11 6.42
N GLY A 352 15.24 -7.29 5.90
CA GLY A 352 15.97 -8.55 6.11
C GLY A 352 17.32 -8.60 5.38
N CYS A 353 17.58 -7.68 4.43
CA CYS A 353 18.91 -7.46 3.87
C CYS A 353 19.96 -7.06 4.94
N ALA A 354 19.51 -6.70 6.13
CA ALA A 354 20.33 -6.62 7.34
C ALA A 354 20.94 -7.98 7.76
N SER A 355 20.73 -9.07 7.02
CA SER A 355 21.21 -10.43 7.33
C SER A 355 22.73 -10.49 7.55
N TYR A 356 23.48 -9.60 6.89
CA TYR A 356 24.93 -9.47 7.02
C TYR A 356 25.40 -8.56 8.17
N SER A 357 24.49 -8.02 8.96
CA SER A 357 24.79 -7.12 10.07
C SER A 357 24.55 -7.78 11.43
N LYS A 358 24.98 -7.09 12.50
CA LYS A 358 24.72 -7.37 13.93
C LYS A 358 23.27 -7.79 14.26
N TYR A 359 22.31 -7.52 13.39
CA TYR A 359 20.88 -7.57 13.65
C TYR A 359 20.18 -8.92 13.45
N LEU A 360 20.67 -9.83 12.58
CA LEU A 360 19.94 -11.04 12.17
C LEU A 360 20.60 -12.36 12.63
N SER A 361 21.89 -12.58 12.36
CA SER A 361 22.59 -13.82 12.74
C SER A 361 22.89 -13.97 14.25
N TYR A 362 22.81 -12.87 15.01
CA TYR A 362 22.86 -12.85 16.50
C TYR A 362 21.62 -12.16 17.11
N SER A 363 20.50 -12.22 16.40
CA SER A 363 19.38 -11.31 16.57
C SER A 363 18.68 -11.39 17.92
N GLN A 364 18.25 -10.22 18.38
CA GLN A 364 17.24 -10.11 19.44
C GLN A 364 15.93 -10.81 19.04
N VAL A 365 15.64 -10.87 17.73
CA VAL A 365 14.46 -11.56 17.17
C VAL A 365 14.54 -13.07 17.38
N ASP A 366 15.61 -13.74 16.98
CA ASP A 366 15.76 -15.19 17.21
C ASP A 366 15.84 -15.53 18.69
N LYS A 367 16.45 -14.67 19.51
CA LYS A 367 16.40 -14.82 20.97
C LYS A 367 14.96 -14.78 21.48
N LEU A 368 14.13 -13.89 20.96
CA LEU A 368 12.70 -13.81 21.28
C LEU A 368 11.95 -15.05 20.79
N LEU A 369 12.20 -15.54 19.57
CA LEU A 369 11.55 -16.74 19.02
C LEU A 369 11.94 -18.00 19.80
N LYS A 370 13.23 -18.19 20.11
CA LYS A 370 13.72 -19.29 20.96
C LYS A 370 13.12 -19.21 22.36
N ARG A 371 13.02 -18.01 22.93
CA ARG A 371 12.37 -17.78 24.23
C ARG A 371 10.88 -18.14 24.17
N ALA A 372 10.18 -17.77 23.11
CA ALA A 372 8.77 -18.09 22.92
C ALA A 372 8.53 -19.61 22.80
N TYR A 373 9.40 -20.32 22.08
CA TYR A 373 9.38 -21.78 22.02
C TYR A 373 9.62 -22.42 23.40
N LYS A 374 10.66 -21.96 24.13
CA LYS A 374 10.96 -22.45 25.48
C LYS A 374 9.81 -22.25 26.47
N TYR A 375 9.08 -21.13 26.36
CA TYR A 375 7.89 -20.88 27.18
C TYR A 375 6.63 -21.59 26.68
N GLY A 376 6.71 -22.41 25.63
CA GLY A 376 5.58 -23.15 25.10
C GLY A 376 4.53 -22.27 24.41
N TYR A 377 4.91 -21.06 23.98
CA TYR A 377 4.04 -20.21 23.15
C TYR A 377 4.03 -20.67 21.69
N LEU A 378 5.13 -21.26 21.23
CA LEU A 378 5.24 -21.88 19.91
C LEU A 378 5.23 -23.41 20.02
N MET A 379 4.66 -24.07 19.02
CA MET A 379 4.70 -25.52 18.87
C MET A 379 6.06 -26.02 18.41
N TYR A 380 6.70 -25.27 17.51
CA TYR A 380 7.98 -25.61 16.90
C TYR A 380 8.95 -24.44 17.04
N GLN A 381 10.24 -24.75 16.98
CA GLN A 381 11.25 -23.70 16.93
C GLN A 381 11.19 -23.02 15.57
N VAL A 382 11.19 -21.69 15.57
CA VAL A 382 11.14 -20.85 14.37
C VAL A 382 12.42 -20.03 14.29
N SER A 383 12.98 -19.92 13.10
CA SER A 383 14.17 -19.13 12.77
C SER A 383 13.76 -17.99 11.85
N ILE A 384 14.16 -16.76 12.17
CA ILE A 384 13.85 -15.61 11.32
C ILE A 384 14.58 -15.68 9.96
N VAL A 385 15.79 -16.27 9.96
CA VAL A 385 16.59 -16.47 8.75
C VAL A 385 15.92 -17.45 7.79
N ASP A 386 15.35 -18.54 8.33
CA ASP A 386 14.63 -19.52 7.50
C ASP A 386 13.37 -18.90 6.89
N ILE A 387 12.68 -18.04 7.65
CA ILE A 387 11.53 -17.28 7.13
C ILE A 387 11.96 -16.34 6.01
N LEU A 388 13.06 -15.58 6.20
CA LEU A 388 13.59 -14.69 5.16
C LEU A 388 13.92 -15.46 3.89
N ASN A 389 14.70 -16.55 3.99
CA ASN A 389 15.08 -17.37 2.83
C ASN A 389 13.85 -17.93 2.08
N ASN A 390 12.82 -18.35 2.82
CA ASN A 390 11.57 -18.80 2.22
C ASN A 390 10.83 -17.66 1.52
N LYS A 391 10.78 -16.47 2.13
CA LYS A 391 10.15 -15.28 1.53
C LYS A 391 10.85 -14.81 0.27
N ASP A 392 12.17 -14.79 0.29
CA ASP A 392 12.97 -14.40 -0.88
C ASP A 392 12.78 -15.39 -2.03
N ARG A 393 12.73 -16.70 -1.74
CA ARG A 393 12.41 -17.72 -2.75
C ARG A 393 11.00 -17.57 -3.31
N ASP A 394 9.99 -17.42 -2.45
CA ASP A 394 8.61 -17.19 -2.88
C ASP A 394 8.48 -15.93 -3.75
N LEU A 395 9.24 -14.88 -3.41
CA LEU A 395 9.27 -13.63 -4.17
C LEU A 395 9.96 -13.85 -5.52
N TRP A 396 11.10 -14.52 -5.54
CA TRP A 396 11.85 -14.85 -6.76
C TRP A 396 11.00 -15.66 -7.75
N GLU A 397 10.31 -16.70 -7.28
CA GLU A 397 9.41 -17.51 -8.09
C GLU A 397 8.29 -16.64 -8.69
N LYS A 398 7.70 -15.73 -7.91
CA LYS A 398 6.66 -14.81 -8.44
C LYS A 398 7.20 -13.85 -9.49
N ILE A 399 8.40 -13.30 -9.30
CA ILE A 399 9.01 -12.37 -10.26
C ILE A 399 9.34 -13.10 -11.58
N THR A 400 9.84 -14.34 -11.49
CA THR A 400 10.28 -15.10 -12.66
C THR A 400 9.14 -15.76 -13.43
N THR A 401 8.04 -16.09 -12.76
CA THR A 401 6.87 -16.71 -13.40
C THR A 401 5.91 -15.72 -14.05
N ASP A 402 5.85 -14.47 -13.57
CA ASP A 402 4.98 -13.43 -14.12
C ASP A 402 5.79 -12.35 -14.87
N PRO A 403 5.76 -12.31 -16.21
CA PRO A 403 6.46 -11.31 -16.99
C PRO A 403 5.88 -9.89 -16.83
N ASN A 404 4.72 -9.74 -16.20
CA ASN A 404 4.13 -8.44 -15.87
C ASN A 404 4.34 -8.05 -14.40
N HIS A 405 5.15 -8.81 -13.65
CA HIS A 405 5.40 -8.56 -12.24
C HIS A 405 6.02 -7.18 -12.01
N ALA A 406 5.58 -6.48 -10.96
CA ALA A 406 5.98 -5.10 -10.67
C ALA A 406 7.50 -4.90 -10.51
N LEU A 407 8.20 -5.95 -10.07
CA LEU A 407 9.63 -5.97 -9.81
C LEU A 407 10.47 -6.63 -10.92
N GLN A 408 9.83 -7.12 -11.99
CA GLN A 408 10.56 -7.78 -13.08
C GLN A 408 11.62 -6.86 -13.71
N VAL A 409 11.34 -5.56 -13.76
CA VAL A 409 12.26 -4.52 -14.28
C VAL A 409 13.56 -4.42 -13.47
N LEU A 410 13.59 -4.93 -12.23
CA LEU A 410 14.78 -4.91 -11.38
C LEU A 410 15.72 -6.10 -11.65
N LEU A 411 15.27 -7.11 -12.41
CA LEU A 411 16.12 -8.24 -12.75
C LEU A 411 17.18 -7.81 -13.77
N PRO A 412 18.42 -8.31 -13.63
CA PRO A 412 19.44 -8.08 -14.64
C PRO A 412 18.99 -8.65 -16.00
N PRO A 413 19.46 -8.08 -17.11
CA PRO A 413 19.15 -8.61 -18.43
C PRO A 413 19.61 -10.07 -18.53
N SER A 414 18.78 -10.92 -19.13
CA SER A 414 19.15 -12.31 -19.38
C SER A 414 20.38 -12.36 -20.27
N ARG A 415 21.49 -12.88 -19.74
CA ARG A 415 22.71 -13.09 -20.52
C ARG A 415 22.58 -14.44 -21.22
N GLN A 416 22.42 -14.42 -22.54
CA GLN A 416 22.67 -15.63 -23.33
C GLN A 416 24.17 -15.88 -23.32
N LEU A 417 24.59 -16.87 -22.52
CA LEU A 417 25.97 -17.35 -22.56
C LEU A 417 26.10 -18.20 -23.83
N GLU A 418 26.63 -17.61 -24.90
CA GLU A 418 27.21 -18.39 -25.98
C GLU A 418 28.47 -19.07 -25.42
N LEU A 419 28.29 -20.30 -24.94
CA LEU A 419 29.42 -21.15 -24.59
C LEU A 419 30.24 -21.33 -25.86
N ARG A 420 31.51 -20.91 -25.82
CA ARG A 420 32.43 -21.16 -26.94
C ARG A 420 32.42 -22.65 -27.25
N ASN A 421 32.35 -23.00 -28.54
CA ASN A 421 32.60 -24.37 -28.97
C ASN A 421 33.92 -24.82 -28.35
N ARG A 422 33.91 -25.97 -27.67
CA ARG A 422 35.11 -26.52 -27.05
C ARG A 422 36.18 -26.66 -28.14
N GLY A 423 37.35 -26.05 -27.93
CA GLY A 423 38.50 -26.18 -28.84
C GLY A 423 39.23 -27.52 -28.72
N HIS A 424 38.67 -28.47 -27.98
CA HIS A 424 39.26 -29.78 -27.71
C HIS A 424 38.16 -30.84 -27.56
N GLU A 425 38.50 -32.09 -27.84
CA GLU A 425 37.60 -33.24 -27.73
C GLU A 425 37.57 -33.88 -26.33
N TYR A 426 38.27 -33.31 -25.34
CA TYR A 426 38.24 -33.84 -23.97
C TYR A 426 36.83 -33.79 -23.36
N GLU A 427 36.30 -34.96 -23.01
CA GLU A 427 35.19 -35.12 -22.08
C GLU A 427 35.73 -35.08 -20.64
N LEU A 428 35.25 -34.12 -19.84
CA LEU A 428 35.55 -34.12 -18.41
C LEU A 428 34.95 -35.39 -17.78
N PRO A 429 35.69 -36.12 -16.93
CA PRO A 429 35.15 -37.27 -16.24
C PRO A 429 33.94 -36.83 -15.42
N ARG A 430 32.80 -37.52 -15.61
CA ARG A 430 31.59 -37.27 -14.82
C ARG A 430 31.88 -37.58 -13.36
N VAL A 431 32.13 -36.55 -12.56
CA VAL A 431 32.20 -36.68 -11.12
C VAL A 431 30.79 -37.01 -10.65
N ARG A 432 30.57 -38.25 -10.18
CA ARG A 432 29.40 -38.59 -9.38
C ARG A 432 29.58 -37.87 -8.04
N THR A 433 28.88 -36.76 -7.85
CA THR A 433 28.65 -36.24 -6.51
C THR A 433 27.67 -37.18 -5.82
N GLU A 434 28.15 -37.89 -4.80
CA GLU A 434 27.32 -38.67 -3.87
C GLU A 434 26.37 -37.77 -3.06
#